data_AF-A0AAQ1EZC0-F1
#
_entry.id   AF-A0AAQ1EZC0-F1
#
_cell.length_a   1.000
_cell.length_b   1.000
_cell.length_c   1.000
_cell.angle_alpha   90.00
_cell.angle_beta   90.00
_cell.angle_gamma   90.00
#
_symmetry.space_group_name_H-M   'P 1'
#
loop_
_entity.id
_entity.type
_entity.pdbx_description
1 polymer ?
#
loop_
_entity_poly.entity_id
_entity_poly.type
_entity_poly.pdbx_seq_one_letter_code
_entity_poly.pdbx_strand_id
1 'polypeptide(L)' 'MTDDKARHDASTDAPHAKRTTSQDGVPDQLDKIEKSESRQEALVDEGLEETFPASDPVSAKRIT' A
#
# COMPACT_ATOMS: atom_id res chain seq x y z
N MET A 1 32.22 23.21 18.74
CA MET A 1 32.14 21.96 17.95
C MET A 1 30.73 21.90 17.39
N THR A 2 30.56 22.16 16.10
CA THR A 2 29.29 21.95 15.39
C THR A 2 29.29 20.52 14.91
N ASP A 3 28.42 19.70 15.49
CA ASP A 3 28.35 18.26 15.23
C ASP A 3 27.53 18.03 13.95
N ASP A 4 28.19 17.69 12.83
CA ASP A 4 27.58 17.45 11.51
C ASP A 4 26.58 16.27 11.49
N LYS A 5 26.48 15.52 12.60
CA LYS A 5 25.60 14.36 12.76
C LYS A 5 24.39 14.63 13.66
N ALA A 6 24.16 15.87 14.07
CA ALA A 6 23.00 16.21 14.88
C ALA A 6 21.69 15.89 14.12
N ARG A 7 20.82 15.08 14.74
CA ARG A 7 19.47 14.82 14.23
C ARG A 7 18.68 16.14 14.23
N HIS A 8 18.48 16.73 13.05
CA HIS A 8 17.78 18.00 12.87
C HIS A 8 16.26 17.93 13.08
N ASP A 9 15.72 16.72 13.27
CA ASP A 9 14.31 16.39 13.45
C ASP A 9 13.90 16.22 14.92
N ALA A 10 14.82 16.38 15.88
CA ALA A 10 14.55 16.19 17.31
C ALA A 10 13.88 17.40 18.00
N SER A 11 13.40 18.40 17.24
CA SER A 11 12.76 19.57 17.83
C SER A 11 11.38 19.24 18.40
N THR A 12 11.20 19.43 19.71
CA THR A 12 9.91 19.28 20.40
C THR A 12 8.84 20.28 19.92
N ASP A 13 9.27 21.39 19.33
CA ASP A 13 8.39 22.45 18.80
C ASP A 13 7.97 22.18 17.34
N ALA A 14 8.41 21.06 16.76
CA ALA A 14 7.97 20.68 15.42
C ALA A 14 6.48 20.30 15.43
N PRO A 15 5.69 20.71 14.41
CA PRO A 15 4.31 20.28 14.30
C PRO A 15 4.25 18.76 14.10
N HIS A 16 3.28 18.11 14.74
CA HIS A 16 3.07 16.65 14.66
C HIS A 16 2.82 16.14 13.23
N ALA A 17 2.44 17.02 12.29
CA ALA A 17 2.22 16.68 10.90
C ALA A 17 2.54 17.86 9.97
N LYS A 18 3.08 17.55 8.78
CA LYS A 18 3.24 18.51 7.69
C LYS A 18 1.94 18.57 6.90
N ARG A 19 1.35 19.76 6.73
CA ARG A 19 0.25 19.96 5.78
C ARG A 19 0.77 19.73 4.36
N THR A 20 0.14 18.81 3.64
CA THR A 20 0.36 18.59 2.22
C THR A 20 -0.84 19.10 1.44
N THR A 21 -0.63 19.50 0.18
CA THR A 21 -1.73 19.78 -0.74
C THR A 21 -2.36 18.46 -1.16
N SER A 22 -3.68 18.35 -1.09
CA SER A 22 -4.40 17.26 -1.74
C SER A 22 -4.11 17.31 -3.23
N GLN A 23 -3.75 16.17 -3.83
CA GLN A 23 -3.73 16.04 -5.28
C GLN A 23 -5.17 15.72 -5.69
N ASP A 24 -5.88 16.73 -6.20
CA ASP A 24 -7.26 16.54 -6.67
C ASP A 24 -7.26 15.57 -7.86
N GLY A 25 -8.11 14.53 -7.78
CA GLY A 25 -8.37 13.64 -8.92
C GLY A 25 -7.50 12.38 -9.02
N VAL A 26 -6.54 12.17 -8.12
CA VAL A 26 -5.84 10.88 -7.99
C VAL A 26 -6.39 10.17 -6.75
N PRO A 27 -7.24 9.14 -6.91
CA PRO A 27 -7.62 8.33 -5.78
C PRO A 27 -6.37 7.58 -5.34
N ASP A 28 -6.02 7.71 -4.05
CA ASP A 28 -4.82 7.12 -3.43
C ASP A 28 -4.66 5.61 -3.74
N GLN A 29 -5.78 4.93 -4.10
CA GLN A 29 -5.83 3.49 -4.33
C GLN A 29 -6.51 3.01 -5.64
N LEU A 30 -7.00 3.87 -6.55
CA LEU A 30 -7.78 3.35 -7.71
C LEU A 30 -6.92 2.87 -8.89
N ASP A 31 -5.66 3.29 -8.99
CA ASP A 31 -4.80 2.89 -10.11
C ASP A 31 -4.21 1.48 -9.94
N LYS A 32 -4.51 0.80 -8.82
CA LYS A 32 -4.03 -0.56 -8.53
C LYS A 32 -5.08 -1.65 -8.74
N ILE A 33 -6.27 -1.30 -9.21
CA ILE A 33 -7.29 -2.30 -9.53
C ILE A 33 -7.09 -2.67 -11.00
N GLU A 34 -6.17 -3.60 -11.25
CA GLU A 34 -6.16 -4.35 -12.50
C GLU A 34 -7.59 -4.87 -12.74
N LYS A 35 -8.17 -4.54 -13.90
CA LYS A 35 -9.53 -4.96 -14.25
C LYS A 35 -9.52 -6.45 -14.53
N SER A 36 -9.64 -7.29 -13.51
CA SER A 36 -9.81 -8.73 -13.66
C SER A 36 -11.06 -9.01 -14.52
N GLU A 37 -10.95 -9.82 -15.57
CA GLU A 37 -12.05 -10.05 -16.50
C GLU A 37 -13.17 -10.92 -15.89
N SER A 38 -12.89 -11.59 -14.77
CA SER A 38 -13.86 -12.41 -14.04
C SER A 38 -13.72 -12.31 -12.51
N ARG A 39 -14.84 -12.52 -11.78
CA ARG A 39 -14.85 -12.55 -10.30
C ARG A 39 -13.86 -13.56 -9.70
N GLN A 40 -13.53 -14.59 -10.45
CA GLN A 40 -12.59 -15.62 -10.00
C GLN A 40 -11.14 -15.16 -10.11
N GLU A 41 -10.80 -14.40 -11.15
CA GLU A 41 -9.47 -13.77 -11.27
C GLU A 41 -9.26 -12.75 -10.15
N ALA A 42 -10.25 -11.89 -9.86
CA ALA A 42 -10.18 -10.96 -8.72
C ALA A 42 -9.83 -11.64 -7.39
N LEU A 43 -10.48 -12.78 -7.10
CA LEU A 43 -10.25 -13.54 -5.87
C LEU A 43 -8.89 -14.24 -5.84
N VAL A 44 -8.35 -14.61 -7.01
CA VAL A 44 -7.01 -15.19 -7.12
C VAL A 44 -5.97 -14.10 -6.89
N ASP A 45 -6.15 -12.91 -7.48
CA ASP A 45 -5.21 -11.80 -7.35
C ASP A 45 -5.12 -11.29 -5.91
N GLU A 46 -6.27 -11.04 -5.25
CA GLU A 46 -6.34 -10.67 -3.83
C GLU A 46 -5.66 -11.73 -2.94
N GLY A 47 -5.94 -13.01 -3.21
CA GLY A 47 -5.32 -14.12 -2.48
C GLY A 47 -3.80 -14.21 -2.68
N LEU A 48 -3.27 -13.85 -3.86
CA LEU A 48 -1.83 -13.84 -4.13
C LEU A 48 -1.11 -12.68 -3.43
N GLU A 49 -1.74 -11.51 -3.34
CA GLU A 49 -1.18 -10.33 -2.67
C GLU A 49 -1.14 -10.48 -1.15
N GLU A 50 -2.12 -11.20 -0.57
CA GLU A 50 -2.21 -11.44 0.87
C GLU A 50 -1.46 -12.70 1.34
N THR A 51 -0.98 -13.55 0.42
CA THR A 51 -0.31 -14.81 0.75
C THR A 51 1.22 -14.67 0.78
N PHE A 52 1.75 -14.89 1.98
CA PHE A 52 3.18 -14.89 2.33
C PHE A 52 3.90 -16.20 1.94
N PRO A 53 5.25 -16.25 1.95
CA PRO A 53 6.07 -17.19 1.17
C PRO A 53 5.96 -18.71 1.47
N ALA A 54 4.99 -19.15 2.28
CA ALA A 54 4.71 -20.58 2.51
C ALA A 54 3.86 -21.20 1.36
N SER A 55 4.47 -21.21 0.17
CA SER A 55 4.48 -22.23 -0.90
C SER A 55 3.24 -22.88 -1.55
N ASP A 56 1.99 -22.50 -1.33
CA ASP A 56 0.89 -22.99 -2.21
C ASP A 56 -0.01 -21.83 -2.67
N PRO A 57 -0.11 -21.55 -3.99
CA PRO A 57 -0.94 -20.44 -4.48
C PRO A 57 -2.42 -20.70 -4.19
N VAL A 58 -3.15 -19.61 -3.91
CA VAL A 58 -4.59 -19.67 -3.65
C VAL A 58 -5.33 -20.17 -4.89
N SER A 59 -6.18 -21.20 -4.72
CA SER A 59 -7.03 -21.75 -5.79
C SER A 59 -8.49 -21.37 -5.57
N ALA A 60 -9.04 -20.52 -6.45
CA ALA A 60 -10.46 -20.18 -6.43
C ALA A 60 -11.31 -21.37 -6.94
N LYS A 61 -12.08 -21.99 -6.04
CA LYS A 61 -12.95 -23.13 -6.39
C LYS A 61 -14.20 -22.66 -7.13
N ARG A 62 -14.48 -23.27 -8.29
CA ARG A 62 -15.77 -23.15 -8.99
C ARG A 62 -16.77 -24.12 -8.37
N ILE A 63 -17.75 -23.59 -7.65
CA ILE A 63 -18.87 -24.36 -7.13
C ILE A 63 -20.06 -24.06 -8.05
N THR A 64 -20.47 -25.05 -8.86
CA THR A 64 -21.63 -24.98 -9.76
C THR A 64 -22.91 -25.36 -9.04
#